data_AF-A0A6G9IDV8-F1
#
_entry.id   AF-A0A6G9IDV8-F1
#
_cell.length_a   1.000
_cell.length_b   1.000
_cell.length_c   1.000
_cell.angle_alpha   90.00
_cell.angle_beta   90.00
_cell.angle_gamma   90.00
#
_symmetry.space_group_name_H-M   'P 1'
#
loop_
_entity.id
_entity.type
_entity.pdbx_description
1 polymer ?
#
loop_
_entity_poly.entity_id
_entity_poly.type
_entity_poly.pdbx_seq_one_letter_code
_entity_poly.pdbx_strand_id
1 'polypeptide(L)'
;MNRIFLILAGLFGASGVILGALSSHAFKTILTPEQIDIFKLGVQYQLYHALALFGVAIFSYYKKNLLLNIAGWLFTLGIIFFSGTMYSITYFGLPNIGTAPVGGFAFMFGWFMLIIIAFKTK
;
A
#
# COMPACT_ATOMS: atom_id res chain seq x y z
N MET A 1 13.45 -12.38 -5.65
CA MET A 1 12.50 -11.39 -5.12
C MET A 1 11.08 -11.54 -5.65
N ASN A 2 10.86 -11.94 -6.90
CA ASN A 2 9.54 -11.96 -7.56
C ASN A 2 8.44 -12.64 -6.71
N ARG A 3 8.77 -13.79 -6.08
CA ARG A 3 7.86 -14.51 -5.17
C ARG A 3 7.47 -13.69 -3.94
N ILE A 4 8.38 -12.91 -3.36
CA ILE A 4 8.10 -12.12 -2.16
C ILE A 4 7.09 -11.01 -2.46
N PHE A 5 7.25 -10.31 -3.59
CA PHE A 5 6.32 -9.25 -3.98
C PHE A 5 4.96 -9.81 -4.37
N LEU A 6 4.91 -11.00 -4.98
CA LEU A 6 3.64 -11.68 -5.25
C LEU A 6 2.92 -12.05 -3.95
N ILE A 7 3.63 -12.62 -2.97
CA ILE A 7 3.08 -12.95 -1.66
C ILE A 7 2.58 -11.68 -0.96
N LEU A 8 3.39 -10.62 -0.91
CA LEU A 8 3.02 -9.36 -0.28
C LEU A 8 1.83 -8.70 -0.97
N ALA A 9 1.78 -8.70 -2.31
CA ALA A 9 0.65 -8.18 -3.07
C ALA A 9 -0.64 -8.96 -2.74
N GLY A 10 -0.55 -10.29 -2.64
CA GLY A 10 -1.67 -11.13 -2.21
C GLY A 10 -2.13 -10.83 -0.79
N LEU A 11 -1.19 -10.72 0.15
CA LEU A 11 -1.49 -10.39 1.56
C LEU A 11 -2.13 -9.01 1.71
N PHE A 12 -1.57 -7.98 1.07
CA PHE A 12 -2.13 -6.63 1.11
C PHE A 12 -3.45 -6.52 0.34
N GLY A 13 -3.60 -7.23 -0.77
CA GLY A 13 -4.87 -7.30 -1.51
C GLY A 13 -5.98 -7.94 -0.66
N ALA A 14 -5.73 -9.14 -0.12
CA ALA A 14 -6.69 -9.87 0.69
C ALA A 14 -7.07 -9.09 1.95
N SER A 15 -6.08 -8.61 2.72
CA SER A 15 -6.36 -7.80 3.90
C SER A 15 -7.06 -6.48 3.55
N GLY A 16 -6.72 -5.85 2.43
CA GLY A 16 -7.37 -4.61 2.00
C GLY A 16 -8.86 -4.81 1.70
N VAL A 17 -9.22 -5.93 1.05
CA VAL A 17 -10.63 -6.29 0.80
C VAL A 17 -11.36 -6.55 2.13
N ILE A 18 -10.74 -7.30 3.05
CA ILE A 18 -11.31 -7.56 4.38
C ILE A 18 -11.57 -6.26 5.14
N LEU A 19 -10.55 -5.40 5.24
CA LEU A 19 -10.65 -4.11 5.94
C LEU A 19 -11.64 -3.17 5.26
N GLY A 20 -11.72 -3.19 3.93
CA GLY A 20 -12.72 -2.45 3.16
C GLY A 20 -14.15 -2.87 3.47
N ALA A 21 -14.42 -4.17 3.53
CA ALA A 21 -15.72 -4.71 3.93
C ALA A 21 -16.07 -4.33 5.38
N LEU A 22 -15.12 -4.48 6.30
CA LEU A 22 -15.30 -4.10 7.71
C LEU A 22 -15.64 -2.61 7.87
N SER A 23 -14.93 -1.73 7.17
CA SER A 23 -15.19 -0.29 7.23
C SER A 23 -16.56 0.12 6.68
N SER A 24 -17.10 -0.65 5.73
CA SER A 24 -18.37 -0.33 5.05
C SER A 24 -19.60 -0.89 5.78
N HIS A 25 -19.42 -1.99 6.52
CA HIS A 25 -20.52 -2.71 7.17
C HIS A 25 -20.43 -2.72 8.70
N ALA A 26 -19.28 -3.11 9.26
CA ALA A 26 -19.14 -3.33 10.70
C ALA A 26 -18.83 -2.02 11.47
N PHE A 27 -17.91 -1.22 10.94
CA PHE A 27 -17.34 -0.10 11.72
C PHE A 27 -18.25 1.12 11.84
N LYS A 28 -19.35 1.18 11.10
CA LYS A 28 -20.37 2.26 11.20
C LYS A 28 -21.01 2.38 12.58
N THR A 29 -20.93 1.33 13.40
CA THR A 29 -21.51 1.29 14.75
C THR A 29 -20.52 1.68 15.85
N ILE A 30 -19.22 1.75 15.54
CA ILE A 30 -18.14 1.94 16.52
C ILE A 30 -17.20 3.10 16.19
N LEU A 31 -17.14 3.56 14.93
CA LEU A 31 -16.32 4.68 14.49
C LEU A 31 -17.19 5.86 14.07
N THR A 32 -16.69 7.08 14.26
CA THR A 32 -17.34 8.29 13.72
C THR A 32 -17.27 8.32 12.19
N PRO A 33 -18.15 9.07 11.50
CA PRO A 33 -18.08 9.22 10.05
C PRO A 33 -16.70 9.66 9.55
N GLU A 34 -16.06 10.61 10.24
CA GLU A 34 -14.71 11.08 9.92
C GLU A 34 -13.66 9.98 10.06
N GLN A 35 -13.70 9.20 11.15
CA GLN A 35 -12.79 8.06 11.34
C GLN A 35 -12.98 7.00 10.25
N ILE A 36 -14.21 6.75 9.81
CA ILE A 36 -14.50 5.81 8.72
C ILE A 36 -13.88 6.29 7.42
N ASP A 37 -13.96 7.59 7.11
CA ASP A 37 -13.39 8.15 5.89
C ASP A 37 -11.86 8.07 5.89
N ILE A 38 -11.21 8.38 7.03
CA ILE A 38 -9.76 8.22 7.21
C ILE A 38 -9.36 6.74 7.08
N PHE A 39 -10.12 5.82 7.68
CA PHE A 39 -9.86 4.38 7.59
C PHE A 39 -9.95 3.90 6.13
N LYS A 40 -11.01 4.32 5.41
CA LYS A 40 -11.22 3.99 4.00
C LYS A 40 -10.11 4.56 3.10
N LEU A 41 -9.59 5.74 3.40
CA LEU A 41 -8.42 6.28 2.70
C LEU A 41 -7.21 5.35 2.84
N GLY A 42 -6.96 4.84 4.05
CA GLY A 42 -5.94 3.81 4.29
C GLY A 42 -6.14 2.56 3.44
N VAL A 43 -7.38 2.04 3.39
CA VAL A 43 -7.75 0.86 2.57
C VAL A 43 -7.53 1.13 1.08
N GLN A 44 -7.97 2.28 0.60
CA GLN A 44 -7.85 2.66 -0.80
C GLN A 44 -6.38 2.67 -1.24
N TYR A 45 -5.52 3.35 -0.49
CA TYR A 45 -4.09 3.40 -0.79
C TYR A 45 -3.43 2.02 -0.68
N GLN A 46 -3.85 1.19 0.28
CA GLN A 46 -3.36 -0.19 0.39
C GLN A 46 -3.70 -1.00 -0.88
N LEU A 47 -4.95 -0.96 -1.34
CA LEU A 47 -5.40 -1.74 -2.49
C LEU A 47 -4.74 -1.28 -3.80
N TYR A 48 -4.62 0.02 -4.03
CA TYR A 48 -3.95 0.55 -5.22
C TYR A 48 -2.48 0.11 -5.28
N HIS A 49 -1.77 0.18 -4.15
CA HIS A 49 -0.36 -0.19 -4.12
C HIS A 49 -0.13 -1.70 -4.02
N ALA A 50 -1.10 -2.48 -3.54
CA ALA A 50 -1.09 -3.93 -3.67
C ALA A 50 -1.17 -4.35 -5.15
N LEU A 51 -2.03 -3.70 -5.94
CA LEU A 51 -2.10 -3.92 -7.39
C LEU A 51 -0.82 -3.46 -8.11
N ALA A 52 -0.26 -2.31 -7.73
CA ALA A 52 1.04 -1.88 -8.25
C ALA A 52 2.15 -2.89 -7.92
N LEU A 53 2.18 -3.41 -6.70
CA LEU A 53 3.13 -4.44 -6.26
C LEU A 53 2.94 -5.77 -6.99
N PHE A 54 1.70 -6.14 -7.30
CA PHE A 54 1.39 -7.29 -8.16
C PHE A 54 1.96 -7.10 -9.56
N GLY A 55 1.80 -5.90 -10.15
CA GLY A 55 2.44 -5.53 -11.41
C GLY A 55 3.96 -5.65 -11.34
N VAL A 56 4.60 -5.10 -10.30
CA VAL A 56 6.05 -5.24 -10.07
C VAL A 56 6.47 -6.71 -10.01
N ALA A 57 5.71 -7.57 -9.34
CA ALA A 57 5.99 -9.00 -9.27
C ALA A 57 5.96 -9.67 -10.64
N ILE A 58 4.96 -9.33 -11.48
CA ILE A 58 4.84 -9.82 -12.87
C ILE A 58 6.02 -9.34 -13.71
N PHE A 59 6.32 -8.04 -13.74
CA PHE A 59 7.42 -7.50 -14.55
C PHE A 59 8.79 -8.06 -14.13
N SER A 60 8.97 -8.32 -12.83
CA SER A 60 10.19 -8.94 -12.30
C SER A 60 10.37 -10.39 -12.76
N TYR A 61 9.31 -11.07 -13.21
CA TYR A 61 9.38 -12.40 -13.81
C TYR A 61 10.11 -12.37 -15.16
N TYR A 62 9.84 -11.35 -15.97
CA TYR A 62 10.43 -11.20 -17.30
C TYR A 62 11.82 -10.59 -17.28
N LYS A 63 12.07 -9.64 -16.37
CA LYS A 63 13.35 -8.91 -16.31
C LYS A 63 13.78 -8.65 -14.88
N LYS A 64 14.94 -9.17 -14.49
CA LYS A 64 15.58 -8.79 -13.22
C LYS A 64 16.10 -7.36 -13.35
N ASN A 65 15.53 -6.43 -12.59
CA ASN A 65 15.94 -5.03 -12.57
C ASN A 65 15.99 -4.53 -11.12
N LEU A 66 17.11 -3.93 -10.72
CA LEU A 66 17.28 -3.35 -9.39
C LEU A 66 16.18 -2.32 -9.07
N LEU A 67 15.81 -1.49 -10.06
CA LEU A 67 14.77 -0.47 -9.88
C LEU A 67 13.38 -1.10 -9.61
N LEU A 68 13.07 -2.27 -10.18
CA LEU A 68 11.81 -2.97 -9.88
C LEU A 68 11.79 -3.44 -8.43
N ASN A 69 12.93 -3.89 -7.92
CA ASN A 69 13.05 -4.29 -6.52
C ASN A 69 12.89 -3.09 -5.56
N ILE A 70 13.50 -1.96 -5.91
CA ILE A 70 13.35 -0.72 -5.15
C ILE A 70 11.88 -0.27 -5.16
N ALA A 71 11.23 -0.28 -6.33
CA ALA A 71 9.80 0.05 -6.45
C ALA A 71 8.92 -0.84 -5.56
N GLY A 72 9.15 -2.17 -5.59
CA GLY A 72 8.37 -3.12 -4.79
C GLY A 72 8.50 -2.89 -3.29
N TRP A 73 9.71 -2.60 -2.81
CA TRP A 73 9.92 -2.26 -1.40
C TRP A 73 9.35 -0.90 -1.01
N LEU A 74 9.44 0.10 -1.88
CA LEU A 74 8.84 1.42 -1.67
C LEU A 74 7.32 1.34 -1.55
N PHE A 75 6.65 0.54 -2.39
CA PHE A 75 5.22 0.28 -2.25
C PHE A 75 4.90 -0.48 -0.95
N THR A 76 5.69 -1.50 -0.60
CA THR A 76 5.50 -2.26 0.64
C THR A 76 5.60 -1.37 1.88
N LEU A 77 6.66 -0.56 1.98
CA LEU A 77 6.87 0.37 3.08
C LEU A 77 5.80 1.47 3.09
N GLY A 78 5.40 1.94 1.90
CA GLY A 78 4.30 2.89 1.76
C GLY A 78 3.00 2.36 2.36
N ILE A 79 2.63 1.09 2.07
CA ILE A 79 1.43 0.47 2.64
C ILE A 79 1.54 0.40 4.16
N ILE A 80 2.67 -0.08 4.68
CA ILE A 80 2.87 -0.23 6.13
C ILE A 80 2.78 1.12 6.84
N PHE A 81 3.49 2.14 6.35
CA PHE A 81 3.54 3.43 7.03
C PHE A 81 2.31 4.30 6.76
N PHE A 82 1.81 4.38 5.54
CA PHE A 82 0.63 5.20 5.23
C PHE A 82 -0.64 4.53 5.75
N SER A 83 -0.98 3.36 5.22
CA SER A 83 -2.23 2.67 5.56
C SER A 83 -2.23 2.19 7.00
N GLY A 84 -1.10 1.68 7.50
CA GLY A 84 -0.98 1.29 8.91
C GLY A 84 -1.20 2.47 9.87
N THR A 85 -0.74 3.68 9.54
CA THR A 85 -1.04 4.88 10.34
C THR A 85 -2.53 5.18 10.34
N MET A 86 -3.18 5.17 9.17
CA MET A 86 -4.61 5.46 9.07
C MET A 86 -5.45 4.47 9.90
N TYR A 87 -5.11 3.18 9.88
CA TYR A 87 -5.80 2.18 10.70
C TYR A 87 -5.51 2.38 12.20
N SER A 88 -4.27 2.74 12.54
CA SER A 88 -3.84 2.96 13.92
C SER A 88 -4.56 4.12 14.60
N ILE A 89 -4.66 5.26 13.92
CA ILE A 89 -5.27 6.46 14.50
C ILE A 89 -6.81 6.36 14.56
N THR A 90 -7.42 5.57 13.68
CA THR A 90 -8.88 5.45 13.61
C THR A 90 -9.43 4.30 14.45
N TYR A 91 -8.90 3.08 14.27
CA TYR A 91 -9.43 1.89 14.94
C TYR A 91 -8.80 1.68 16.32
N PHE A 92 -7.48 1.87 16.45
CA PHE A 92 -6.78 1.67 17.72
C PHE A 92 -6.70 2.95 18.57
N GLY A 93 -7.15 4.10 18.04
CA GLY A 93 -7.09 5.39 18.74
C GLY A 93 -5.68 5.83 19.10
N LEU A 94 -4.66 5.31 18.40
CA LEU A 94 -3.26 5.63 18.67
C LEU A 94 -2.93 7.07 18.24
N PRO A 95 -2.00 7.75 18.91
CA PRO A 95 -1.57 9.08 18.49
C PRO A 95 -0.94 9.03 17.09
N ASN A 96 -1.22 10.05 16.27
CA ASN A 96 -0.57 10.19 14.97
C ASN A 96 0.91 10.57 15.16
N ILE A 97 1.80 9.61 14.95
CA ILE A 97 3.26 9.79 15.07
C ILE A 97 3.92 10.35 13.80
N GLY A 98 3.14 10.79 12.80
CA GLY A 98 3.67 11.41 11.59
C GLY A 98 4.30 10.44 10.59
N THR A 99 4.00 9.15 10.67
CA THR A 99 4.49 8.13 9.73
C THR A 99 3.75 8.12 8.40
N ALA A 100 2.54 8.68 8.32
CA ALA A 100 1.78 8.74 7.08
C ALA A 100 2.49 9.53 5.95
N PRO A 101 3.04 10.73 6.17
CA PRO A 101 3.86 11.43 5.17
C PRO A 101 5.03 10.60 4.65
N VAL A 102 5.72 9.86 5.52
CA VAL A 102 6.84 8.97 5.13
C VAL A 102 6.34 7.88 4.18
N GLY A 103 5.19 7.26 4.48
CA GLY A 103 4.56 6.30 3.59
C GLY A 103 4.12 6.92 2.25
N GLY A 104 3.59 8.14 2.28
CA GLY A 104 3.24 8.90 1.08
C GLY A 104 4.43 9.15 0.16
N PHE A 105 5.58 9.57 0.71
CA PHE A 105 6.81 9.74 -0.08
C PHE A 105 7.32 8.41 -0.63
N ALA A 106 7.23 7.32 0.14
CA ALA A 106 7.60 5.99 -0.34
C ALA A 106 6.75 5.59 -1.56
N PHE A 107 5.43 5.82 -1.53
CA PHE A 107 4.58 5.61 -2.69
C PHE A 107 5.01 6.43 -3.91
N MET A 108 5.23 7.74 -3.74
CA MET A 108 5.66 8.62 -4.83
C MET A 108 6.96 8.14 -5.48
N PHE A 109 7.97 7.82 -4.67
CA PHE A 109 9.24 7.31 -5.19
C PHE A 109 9.09 5.93 -5.85
N GLY A 110 8.21 5.07 -5.34
CA GLY A 110 7.92 3.77 -5.96
C GLY A 110 7.40 3.93 -7.38
N TRP A 111 6.45 4.85 -7.60
CA TRP A 111 5.95 5.18 -8.93
C TRP A 111 7.03 5.81 -9.82
N PHE A 112 7.86 6.71 -9.30
CA PHE A 112 8.98 7.29 -10.06
C PHE A 112 9.98 6.23 -10.52
N MET A 113 10.24 5.18 -9.73
CA MET A 113 11.08 4.07 -10.18
C MET A 113 10.49 3.39 -11.43
N LEU A 114 9.17 3.17 -11.47
CA LEU A 114 8.50 2.59 -12.65
C LEU A 114 8.64 3.48 -13.88
N ILE A 115 8.52 4.79 -13.73
CA ILE A 115 8.74 5.76 -14.80
C ILE A 115 10.17 5.67 -15.33
N ILE A 116 11.17 5.65 -14.45
CA ILE A 116 12.59 5.55 -14.84
C ILE A 116 12.86 4.21 -15.56
N ILE A 117 12.24 3.12 -15.11
CA ILE A 117 12.35 1.82 -15.78
C ILE A 117 11.80 1.89 -17.20
N ALA A 118 10.65 2.53 -17.41
CA ALA A 118 10.05 2.66 -18.74
C ALA A 118 11.01 3.33 -19.74
N PHE A 119 11.68 4.42 -19.35
CA PHE A 119 12.68 5.08 -20.19
C PHE A 119 13.95 4.25 -20.44
N LYS A 120 14.29 3.31 -19.55
CA LYS A 120 15.44 2.42 -19.70
C LYS A 120 15.12 1.11 -20.42
N THR A 121 13.85 0.83 -20.67
CA THR A 121 13.40 -0.39 -21.35
C THR A 121 13.24 -0.05 -22.83
N LYS A 122 14.37 -0.09 -23.55
CA LYS A 122 14.37 -0.24 -25.02
C LYS A 122 14.20 -1.70 -25.38
#